data_AF-S6WEV8-F1
#
_entry.id   AF-S6WEV8-F1
#
_cell.length_a   1.000
_cell.length_b   1.000
_cell.length_c   1.000
_cell.angle_alpha   90.00
_cell.angle_beta   90.00
_cell.angle_gamma   90.00
#
_symmetry.space_group_name_H-M   'P 1'
#
loop_
_entity.id
_entity.type
_entity.pdbx_description
1 polymer ?
#
loop_
_entity_poly.entity_id
_entity_poly.type
_entity_poly.pdbx_seq_one_letter_code
_entity_poly.pdbx_strand_id
1 'polypeptide(L)' 'GDYAFAEMMLPSLTTIKPPALDIGVMAATRVLESLGVLPVEGEIQRLNLLDCRLVEREST' A
#
# COMPACT_ATOMS: atom_id res chain seq x y z
N GLY A 1 6.61 0.54 5.35
CA GLY A 1 7.20 -0.82 5.49
C GLY A 1 8.64 -0.75 5.06
N ASP A 2 8.86 -0.58 3.76
CA ASP A 2 10.18 -0.33 3.16
C ASP A 2 10.52 1.18 3.23
N TYR A 3 11.41 1.57 4.15
CA TYR A 3 11.87 2.96 4.25
C TYR A 3 12.91 3.28 3.19
N ALA A 4 12.92 4.52 2.69
CA ALA A 4 13.88 4.96 1.67
C ALA A 4 15.35 4.79 2.12
N PHE A 5 15.63 4.84 3.42
CA PHE A 5 16.97 4.66 3.99
C PHE A 5 17.28 3.21 4.39
N ALA A 6 16.41 2.24 4.12
CA ALA A 6 16.59 0.84 4.55
C ALA A 6 17.89 0.20 4.02
N GLU A 7 18.38 0.66 2.86
CA GLU A 7 19.66 0.24 2.26
C GLU A 7 20.89 0.89 2.92
N MET A 8 20.71 2.00 3.62
CA MET A 8 21.79 2.75 4.27
C MET A 8 22.03 2.29 5.71
N MET A 9 21.17 1.41 6.24
CA MET A 9 21.32 0.83 7.58
C MET A 9 22.41 -0.25 7.58
N LEU A 10 23.01 -0.50 8.75
CA LEU A 10 24.02 -1.54 8.94
C LEU A 10 23.60 -2.48 10.07
N PRO A 11 23.26 -3.75 9.78
CA PRO A 11 23.04 -4.32 8.44
C PRO A 11 21.85 -3.68 7.72
N SER A 12 21.81 -3.78 6.39
CA SER A 12 20.67 -3.29 5.62
C SER A 12 19.38 -4.04 5.98
N LEU A 13 18.27 -3.30 6.04
CA LEU A 13 17.07 -3.74 6.74
C LEU A 13 16.12 -4.54 5.83
N THR A 14 15.89 -5.82 6.12
CA THR A 14 14.86 -6.64 5.49
C THR A 14 13.48 -6.13 5.92
N THR A 15 12.57 -5.93 4.98
CA THR A 15 11.25 -5.33 5.27
C THR A 15 10.14 -5.92 4.41
N ILE A 16 8.90 -5.68 4.82
CA ILE A 16 7.72 -5.88 3.98
C ILE A 16 7.37 -4.54 3.32
N LYS A 17 7.35 -4.52 1.98
CA LYS A 17 6.97 -3.38 1.15
C LYS A 17 5.48 -3.42 0.83
N PRO A 18 4.66 -2.51 1.40
CA PRO A 18 3.28 -2.37 0.99
C PRO A 18 3.18 -1.67 -0.38
N PRO A 19 2.10 -1.91 -1.14
CA PRO A 19 1.86 -1.27 -2.44
C PRO A 19 1.30 0.15 -2.24
N ALA A 20 2.17 1.09 -1.86
CA ALA A 20 1.77 2.43 -1.43
C ALA A 20 0.94 3.21 -2.46
N LEU A 21 1.26 3.08 -3.76
CA LEU A 21 0.50 3.72 -4.83
C LEU A 21 -0.93 3.17 -4.88
N ASP A 22 -1.07 1.85 -4.91
CA ASP A 22 -2.38 1.19 -5.03
C ASP A 22 -3.25 1.49 -3.82
N ILE A 23 -2.67 1.54 -2.62
CA ILE A 23 -3.36 1.99 -1.40
C ILE A 23 -3.93 3.39 -1.60
N GLY A 24 -3.11 4.33 -2.09
CA GLY A 24 -3.51 5.73 -2.29
C GLY A 24 -4.61 5.87 -3.34
N VAL A 25 -4.43 5.23 -4.49
CA VAL A 25 -5.42 5.22 -5.58
C VAL A 25 -6.74 4.64 -5.09
N MET A 26 -6.70 3.47 -4.47
CA MET A 26 -7.88 2.79 -3.98
C MET A 26 -8.60 3.60 -2.90
N ALA A 27 -7.88 4.14 -1.92
CA ALA A 27 -8.46 4.98 -0.88
C ALA A 27 -9.12 6.24 -1.47
N ALA A 28 -8.45 6.92 -2.40
CA ALA A 28 -9.00 8.10 -3.07
C ALA A 28 -10.27 7.75 -3.86
N THR A 29 -10.26 6.66 -4.63
CA THR A 29 -11.44 6.18 -5.36
C THR A 29 -12.60 5.91 -4.41
N ARG A 30 -12.39 5.19 -3.30
CA ARG A 30 -13.45 4.92 -2.31
C ARG A 30 -14.01 6.19 -1.66
N VAL A 31 -13.17 7.18 -1.41
CA VAL A 31 -13.62 8.49 -0.91
C VAL A 31 -14.49 9.19 -1.94
N LEU A 32 -14.06 9.25 -3.20
CA LEU A 32 -14.82 9.91 -4.27
C LEU A 32 -16.14 9.19 -4.58
N GLU A 33 -16.15 7.87 -4.56
CA GLU A 33 -17.37 7.04 -4.62
C GLU A 33 -18.32 7.36 -3.46
N SER A 34 -17.80 7.43 -2.23
CA SER A 34 -18.61 7.74 -1.03
C SER A 34 -19.19 9.15 -1.05
N LEU A 35 -18.50 10.08 -1.71
CA LEU A 35 -18.96 11.46 -1.93
C LEU A 35 -19.91 11.59 -3.13
N GLY A 36 -20.14 10.51 -3.90
CA GLY A 36 -20.97 10.53 -5.12
C GLY A 36 -20.32 11.24 -6.31
N VAL A 37 -19.01 11.51 -6.25
CA VAL A 37 -18.25 12.12 -7.35
C VAL A 37 -17.94 11.08 -8.43
N LEU A 38 -17.66 9.85 -8.03
CA LEU A 38 -17.51 8.71 -8.93
C LEU A 38 -18.75 7.79 -8.87
N PRO A 39 -19.16 7.21 -10.01
CA PRO A 39 -20.24 6.23 -10.03
C PRO A 39 -19.83 4.97 -9.26
N VAL A 40 -20.78 4.38 -8.54
CA VAL A 40 -20.58 3.13 -7.81
C VAL A 40 -21.39 2.03 -8.50
N GLU A 41 -20.71 0.98 -8.97
CA GLU A 41 -21.36 -0.24 -9.42
C GLU A 41 -21.62 -1.16 -8.21
N GLY A 42 -22.82 -1.03 -7.62
CA GLY A 42 -23.21 -1.83 -6.45
C GLY A 42 -22.81 -1.21 -5.12
N GLU A 43 -22.33 -2.03 -4.18
CA GLU A 43 -21.93 -1.55 -2.85
C GLU A 43 -20.45 -1.13 -2.82
N ILE A 44 -20.16 -0.06 -2.07
CA ILE A 44 -18.79 0.40 -1.85
C ILE A 44 -18.04 -0.66 -1.04
N GLN A 45 -17.02 -1.26 -1.65
CA GLN A 45 -16.17 -2.23 -0.97
C GLN A 45 -15.28 -1.53 0.06
N ARG A 46 -15.53 -1.84 1.35
CA ARG A 46 -14.80 -1.25 2.47
C ARG A 46 -13.47 -1.95 2.75
N LEU A 47 -13.46 -3.28 2.71
CA LEU A 47 -12.24 -4.06 2.90
C LEU A 47 -11.65 -4.43 1.53
N ASN A 48 -10.49 -3.87 1.25
CA ASN A 48 -9.74 -4.14 0.04
C ASN A 48 -8.36 -4.67 0.42
N LEU A 49 -8.11 -5.94 0.14
CA LEU A 49 -6.81 -6.57 0.40
C LEU A 49 -5.86 -6.24 -0.75
N LEU A 50 -4.64 -5.82 -0.40
CA LEU A 50 -3.59 -5.47 -1.36
C LEU A 50 -2.32 -6.24 -1.01
N ASP A 51 -1.62 -6.70 -2.05
CA ASP A 51 -0.47 -7.57 -1.87
C ASP A 51 0.76 -6.81 -1.41
N CYS A 52 1.34 -7.29 -0.31
CA CYS A 52 2.64 -6.84 0.16
C CYS A 52 3.75 -7.72 -0.41
N ARG A 53 4.95 -7.15 -0.58
CA ARG A 53 6.13 -7.90 -1.04
C ARG A 53 7.22 -7.93 0.03
N LEU A 54 7.87 -9.08 0.21
CA LEU A 54 9.10 -9.16 0.99
C LEU A 54 10.25 -8.50 0.21
N VAL A 55 11.04 -7.69 0.91
CA VAL A 55 12.28 -7.12 0.43
C VAL A 55 13.38 -7.61 1.35
N GLU A 56 14.03 -8.69 0.95
CA GLU A 56 15.17 -9.26 1.67
C GLU A 56 16.42 -8.39 1.51
N ARG A 57 17.16 -8.26 2.61
CA ARG A 57 18.44 -7.56 2.75
C ARG A 57 19.32 -8.31 3.76
N GLU A 58 20.40 -7.67 4.21
CA GLU A 58 21.45 -8.31 5.04
C GLU A 58 21.01 -8.73 6.44
N SER A 59 19.93 -8.17 6.98
CA SER A 59 19.44 -8.46 8.34
C SER A 59 18.56 -9.72 8.44
N THR A 60 18.56 -10.58 7.43
CA THR A 60 17.80 -11.83 7.39
C THR A 60 18.52 -12.96 8.11
#